data_AF-A0A7T7CC13-F1
#
_entry.id   AF-A0A7T7CC13-F1
#
_cell.length_a   1.000
_cell.length_b   1.000
_cell.length_c   1.000
_cell.angle_alpha   90.00
_cell.angle_beta   90.00
_cell.angle_gamma   90.00
#
_symmetry.space_group_name_H-M   'P 1'
#
loop_
_entity.id
_entity.type
_entity.pdbx_description
1 polymer ?
#
loop_
_entity_poly.entity_id
_entity_poly.type
_entity_poly.pdbx_seq_one_letter_code
_entity_poly.pdbx_strand_id
1 'polypeptide(L)'
;MVNHQESSSSHEQLKDLLKQVPGVKEHLESFPVKMGKKIMKRRIDLGLTQQDIVQLVAKQARSQGQRPITQATISKIETGHSGIKGETYDKVLQVLDYDPLSDGPFDDNEFASIQ
;
A
#
# COMPACT_ATOMS: atom_id res chain seq x y z
N MET A 1 -35.14 -21.92 3.00
CA MET A 1 -34.31 -20.94 2.27
C MET A 1 -33.98 -19.85 3.27
N VAL A 2 -32.76 -19.82 3.82
CA VAL A 2 -32.36 -18.80 4.80
C VAL A 2 -31.76 -17.64 4.02
N ASN A 3 -32.35 -16.47 4.20
CA ASN A 3 -32.05 -15.26 3.45
C ASN A 3 -30.68 -14.71 3.89
N HIS A 4 -29.73 -14.57 2.96
CA HIS A 4 -28.32 -14.23 3.23
C HIS A 4 -28.03 -12.72 3.12
N GLN A 5 -28.96 -11.86 3.55
CA GLN A 5 -28.89 -10.41 3.30
C GLN A 5 -28.48 -9.52 4.48
N GLU A 6 -28.15 -10.05 5.67
CA GLU A 6 -27.87 -9.21 6.85
C GLU A 6 -26.38 -8.96 7.19
N SER A 7 -25.42 -9.67 6.59
CA SER A 7 -24.02 -9.61 7.09
C SER A 7 -23.17 -8.45 6.56
N SER A 8 -23.50 -7.86 5.40
CA SER A 8 -22.66 -6.83 4.77
C SER A 8 -22.85 -5.45 5.42
N SER A 9 -24.08 -5.09 5.78
CA SER A 9 -24.39 -3.79 6.38
C SER A 9 -23.78 -3.66 7.78
N SER A 10 -23.86 -4.71 8.60
CA SER A 10 -23.29 -4.71 9.95
C SER A 10 -21.76 -4.63 9.94
N HIS A 11 -21.10 -5.30 9.00
CA HIS A 11 -19.64 -5.27 8.85
C HIS A 11 -19.13 -3.90 8.39
N GLU A 12 -19.74 -3.28 7.38
CA GLU A 12 -19.32 -1.95 6.92
C GLU A 12 -19.66 -0.86 7.94
N GLN A 13 -20.80 -0.95 8.63
CA GLN A 13 -21.12 -0.08 9.77
C GLN A 13 -20.08 -0.17 10.89
N LEU A 14 -19.63 -1.39 11.20
CA LEU A 14 -18.57 -1.61 12.20
C LEU A 14 -17.25 -0.98 11.75
N LYS A 15 -16.84 -1.16 10.48
CA LYS A 15 -15.64 -0.51 9.93
C LYS A 15 -15.72 1.00 10.03
N ASP A 16 -16.86 1.58 9.65
CA ASP A 16 -17.04 3.04 9.66
C ASP A 16 -17.04 3.61 11.08
N LEU A 17 -17.60 2.88 12.05
CA LEU A 17 -17.48 3.22 13.46
C LEU A 17 -16.02 3.17 13.93
N LEU A 18 -15.28 2.11 13.58
CA LEU A 18 -13.87 1.97 13.95
C LEU A 18 -12.98 3.06 13.34
N LYS A 19 -13.25 3.51 12.10
CA LYS A 19 -12.54 4.63 11.47
C LYS A 19 -12.70 5.95 12.21
N GLN A 20 -13.72 6.11 13.05
CA GLN A 20 -13.93 7.32 13.84
C GLN A 20 -13.10 7.35 15.14
N VAL A 21 -12.56 6.19 15.57
CA VAL A 21 -11.70 6.12 16.75
C VAL A 21 -10.40 6.90 16.46
N PRO A 22 -10.02 7.91 17.26
CA PRO A 22 -8.90 8.82 16.94
C PRO A 22 -7.61 8.10 16.55
N GLY A 23 -7.15 7.12 17.33
CA GLY A 23 -5.93 6.37 17.01
C GLY A 23 -6.03 5.51 15.74
N VAL A 24 -7.22 5.01 15.40
CA VAL A 24 -7.45 4.27 14.15
C VAL A 24 -7.44 5.24 12.97
N LYS A 25 -8.14 6.38 13.10
CA LYS A 25 -8.15 7.44 12.10
C LYS A 25 -6.73 7.94 11.83
N GLU A 26 -5.99 8.30 12.86
CA GLU A 26 -4.60 8.77 12.75
C GLU A 26 -3.70 7.74 12.08
N HIS A 27 -3.85 6.46 12.42
CA HIS A 27 -3.10 5.39 11.77
C HIS A 27 -3.46 5.25 10.29
N LEU A 28 -4.75 5.21 9.94
CA LEU A 28 -5.22 5.10 8.56
C LEU A 28 -4.81 6.29 7.70
N GLU A 29 -4.75 7.48 8.30
CA GLU A 29 -4.31 8.71 7.66
C GLU A 29 -2.79 8.89 7.65
N SER A 30 -2.03 7.99 8.28
CA SER A 30 -0.59 8.09 8.36
C SER A 30 0.08 7.85 7.01
N PHE A 31 1.19 8.56 6.77
CA PHE A 31 1.98 8.43 5.54
C PHE A 31 2.33 6.97 5.18
N PRO A 32 2.84 6.13 6.12
CA PRO A 32 3.16 4.74 5.81
C PRO A 32 1.95 3.95 5.29
N VAL A 33 0.77 4.14 5.89
CA VAL A 33 -0.44 3.43 5.47
C VAL A 33 -0.92 3.90 4.11
N LYS A 34 -1.00 5.22 3.88
CA LYS A 34 -1.39 5.77 2.57
C LYS A 34 -0.43 5.32 1.47
N MET A 35 0.87 5.40 1.72
CA MET A 35 1.89 5.00 0.76
C MET A 35 1.88 3.49 0.49
N GLY A 36 1.76 2.67 1.54
CA GLY A 36 1.68 1.22 1.42
C GLY A 36 0.51 0.78 0.56
N LYS A 37 -0.67 1.38 0.77
CA LYS A 37 -1.86 1.10 -0.05
C LYS A 37 -1.69 1.56 -1.50
N LYS A 38 -1.07 2.72 -1.75
CA LYS A 38 -0.78 3.18 -3.13
C LYS A 38 0.17 2.23 -3.87
N ILE A 39 1.27 1.84 -3.23
CA ILE A 39 2.23 0.89 -3.79
C ILE A 39 1.55 -0.43 -4.11
N MET A 40 0.74 -0.95 -3.18
CA MET A 40 -0.01 -2.19 -3.38
C MET A 40 -1.00 -2.06 -4.54
N LYS A 41 -1.77 -0.96 -4.60
CA LYS A 41 -2.72 -0.68 -5.68
C LYS A 41 -2.00 -0.66 -7.03
N ARG A 42 -0.94 0.15 -7.16
CA ARG A 42 -0.16 0.26 -8.39
C ARG A 42 0.42 -1.08 -8.82
N ARG A 43 0.94 -1.88 -7.86
CA ARG A 43 1.42 -3.23 -8.11
C ARG A 43 0.33 -4.10 -8.76
N ILE A 44 -0.87 -4.09 -8.18
CA ILE A 44 -2.01 -4.87 -8.65
C ILE A 44 -2.46 -4.38 -10.03
N ASP A 45 -2.53 -3.06 -10.24
CA ASP A 45 -2.92 -2.45 -11.52
C ASP A 45 -1.93 -2.81 -12.65
N LEU A 46 -0.65 -3.05 -12.32
CA LEU A 46 0.37 -3.55 -13.25
C LEU A 46 0.37 -5.08 -13.40
N GLY A 47 -0.51 -5.81 -12.70
CA GLY A 47 -0.58 -7.27 -12.72
C GLY A 47 0.62 -7.97 -12.06
N LEU A 48 1.36 -7.26 -11.20
CA LEU A 48 2.58 -7.76 -10.58
C LEU A 48 2.29 -8.48 -9.25
N THR A 49 3.00 -9.56 -9.00
CA THR A 49 3.05 -10.17 -7.65
C THR A 49 4.03 -9.41 -6.76
N GLN A 50 3.96 -9.63 -5.45
CA GLN A 50 4.93 -9.05 -4.52
C GLN A 50 6.37 -9.51 -4.85
N GLN A 51 6.51 -10.76 -5.32
CA GLN A 51 7.80 -11.32 -5.70
C GLN A 51 8.38 -10.66 -6.96
N ASP A 52 7.53 -10.23 -7.89
CA ASP A 52 7.98 -9.52 -9.10
C ASP A 52 8.61 -8.17 -8.74
N ILE A 53 8.00 -7.41 -7.82
CA ILE A 53 8.60 -6.16 -7.31
C ILE A 53 9.97 -6.44 -6.68
N VAL A 54 10.08 -7.48 -5.85
CA VAL A 54 11.37 -7.83 -5.22
C VAL A 54 12.46 -8.05 -6.27
N GLN A 55 12.12 -8.75 -7.37
CA GLN A 55 13.05 -8.99 -8.46
C GLN A 55 13.40 -7.72 -9.22
N LEU A 56 12.42 -6.85 -9.52
CA LEU A 56 12.63 -5.58 -10.19
C LEU A 56 13.53 -4.65 -9.36
N VAL A 57 13.23 -4.49 -8.07
CA VAL A 57 14.05 -3.65 -7.17
C VAL A 57 15.44 -4.25 -7.01
N ALA A 58 15.57 -5.57 -6.91
CA ALA A 58 16.89 -6.21 -6.83
C ALA A 58 17.72 -6.00 -8.09
N LYS A 59 17.11 -6.06 -9.27
CA LYS A 59 17.78 -5.79 -10.55
C LYS A 59 18.27 -4.34 -10.63
N GLN A 60 17.41 -3.39 -10.26
CA GLN A 60 17.76 -1.97 -10.24
C GLN A 60 18.84 -1.64 -9.20
N ALA A 61 18.71 -2.16 -7.97
CA ALA A 61 19.69 -1.93 -6.93
C ALA A 61 21.08 -2.43 -7.34
N ARG A 62 21.15 -3.62 -7.97
CA ARG A 62 22.42 -4.18 -8.49
C ARG A 62 23.03 -3.29 -9.58
N SER A 63 22.24 -2.75 -10.51
CA SER A 63 22.78 -1.87 -11.55
C SER A 63 23.27 -0.52 -11.02
N GLN A 64 22.83 -0.13 -9.82
CA GLN A 64 23.25 1.10 -9.13
C GLN A 64 24.30 0.84 -8.03
N GLY A 65 24.80 -0.38 -7.87
CA GLY A 65 25.75 -0.74 -6.81
C GLY A 65 25.17 -0.67 -5.39
N GLN A 66 23.84 -0.71 -5.26
CA GLN A 66 23.11 -0.62 -4.00
C GLN A 66 22.67 -2.00 -3.49
N ARG A 67 22.43 -2.09 -2.19
CA ARG A 67 21.87 -3.29 -1.57
C ARG A 67 20.38 -3.46 -1.96
N PRO A 68 19.98 -4.63 -2.49
CA PRO A 68 18.57 -4.97 -2.71
C PRO A 68 17.76 -4.98 -1.42
N ILE A 69 16.47 -4.68 -1.53
CA ILE A 69 15.50 -4.86 -0.43
C ILE A 69 14.91 -6.27 -0.48
N THR A 70 14.39 -6.74 0.66
CA THR A 70 13.82 -8.09 0.79
C THR A 70 12.31 -8.08 0.59
N GLN A 71 11.73 -9.26 0.35
CA GLN A 71 10.29 -9.44 0.32
C GLN A 71 9.62 -9.01 1.64
N ALA A 72 10.25 -9.30 2.77
CA ALA A 72 9.77 -8.86 4.08
C ALA A 72 9.70 -7.32 4.17
N THR A 73 10.64 -6.61 3.56
CA THR A 73 10.60 -5.14 3.48
C THR A 73 9.43 -4.66 2.61
N ILE A 74 9.19 -5.29 1.45
CA ILE A 74 8.02 -4.95 0.61
C ILE A 74 6.71 -5.19 1.38
N SER A 75 6.59 -6.32 2.09
CA SER A 75 5.40 -6.61 2.90
C SER A 75 5.19 -5.57 4.01
N LYS A 76 6.26 -5.13 4.68
CA LYS A 76 6.18 -4.04 5.67
C LYS A 76 5.72 -2.72 5.06
N ILE A 77 6.19 -2.40 3.86
CA ILE A 77 5.73 -1.22 3.12
C ILE A 77 4.24 -1.31 2.83
N GLU A 78 3.79 -2.40 2.20
CA GLU A 78 2.41 -2.58 1.77
C GLU A 78 1.40 -2.65 2.93
N THR A 79 1.87 -3.02 4.13
CA THR A 79 1.05 -3.04 5.37
C THR A 79 1.10 -1.72 6.14
N GLY A 80 1.84 -0.72 5.67
CA GLY A 80 1.96 0.57 6.33
C GLY A 80 2.75 0.53 7.64
N HIS A 81 3.72 -0.38 7.75
CA HIS A 81 4.61 -0.44 8.90
C HIS A 81 5.39 0.88 9.05
N SER A 82 5.46 1.40 10.27
CA SER A 82 6.24 2.59 10.59
C SER A 82 7.76 2.31 10.56
N GLY A 83 8.58 3.36 10.49
CA GLY A 83 10.04 3.23 10.54
C GLY A 83 10.72 2.82 9.23
N ILE A 84 9.97 2.71 8.13
CA ILE A 84 10.55 2.59 6.78
C ILE A 84 11.10 3.94 6.34
N LYS A 85 12.34 3.94 5.84
CA LYS A 85 13.02 5.15 5.36
C LYS A 85 12.52 5.57 3.98
N GLY A 86 12.52 6.88 3.70
CA GLY A 86 12.17 7.46 2.39
C GLY A 86 12.88 6.76 1.22
N GLU A 87 14.20 6.58 1.32
CA GLU A 87 15.02 5.88 0.33
C GLU A 87 14.53 4.46 -0.03
N THR A 88 13.80 3.82 0.89
CA THR A 88 13.25 2.48 0.67
C THR A 88 11.96 2.55 -0.13
N TYR A 89 11.12 3.56 0.11
CA TYR A 89 9.96 3.85 -0.72
C TYR A 89 10.39 4.24 -2.13
N ASP A 90 11.38 5.13 -2.28
CA ASP A 90 11.85 5.62 -3.59
C ASP A 90 12.29 4.47 -4.51
N LYS A 91 13.00 3.48 -3.97
CA LYS A 91 13.40 2.28 -4.73
C LYS A 91 12.21 1.48 -5.26
N VAL A 92 11.12 1.41 -4.50
CA VAL A 92 9.90 0.69 -4.90
C VAL A 92 9.11 1.52 -5.90
N LEU A 93 8.95 2.82 -5.66
CA LEU A 93 8.21 3.72 -6.55
C LEU A 93 8.87 3.81 -7.93
N GLN A 94 10.20 3.85 -7.98
CA GLN A 94 10.95 3.90 -9.23
C GLN A 94 10.70 2.67 -10.12
N VAL A 95 10.64 1.46 -9.55
CA VAL A 95 10.36 0.25 -10.35
C VAL A 95 8.89 0.11 -10.74
N LEU A 96 8.00 0.82 -10.04
CA LEU A 96 6.57 0.87 -10.34
C LEU A 96 6.20 1.97 -11.33
N ASP A 97 7.21 2.71 -11.80
CA ASP A 97 7.04 3.90 -12.64
C ASP A 97 5.95 4.81 -12.04
N TYR A 98 6.12 5.09 -10.75
CA TYR A 98 5.23 5.95 -9.97
C TYR A 98 6.00 7.17 -9.51
N ASP A 99 5.55 8.34 -9.92
CA ASP A 99 6.06 9.63 -9.49
C ASP A 99 4.96 10.37 -8.70
N PRO A 100 5.13 10.52 -7.38
CA PRO A 100 4.16 11.21 -6.52
C PRO A 100 3.84 12.66 -6.94
N LEU A 101 4.68 13.27 -7.78
CA LEU A 101 4.48 14.64 -8.26
C LEU A 101 3.63 14.71 -9.54
N SER A 102 3.71 13.69 -10.40
CA SER A 102 2.97 13.65 -11.68
C SER A 102 1.73 12.76 -11.65
N ASP A 103 1.74 11.69 -10.86
CA ASP A 103 0.60 10.78 -10.68
C ASP A 103 -0.47 11.32 -9.71
N GLY A 104 -0.32 12.57 -9.28
CA GLY A 104 -1.23 13.27 -8.40
C GLY A 104 -1.00 12.99 -6.91
N PRO A 105 -1.52 13.89 -6.03
CA PRO A 105 -1.35 13.77 -4.58
C PRO A 105 -1.99 12.47 -4.04
N PHE A 106 -1.77 12.19 -2.76
CA PHE A 106 -2.53 11.16 -2.05
C PHE A 106 -4.02 11.52 -2.06
N ASP A 107 -4.77 10.95 -3.02
CA ASP A 107 -6.22 11.05 -3.01
C ASP A 107 -6.76 9.97 -2.07
N ASP A 108 -7.25 10.41 -0.93
CA ASP A 108 -7.84 9.54 0.09
C ASP A 108 -9.14 8.87 -0.40
N ASN A 109 -9.72 9.36 -1.50
CA ASN A 109 -10.94 8.80 -2.10
C ASN A 109 -10.68 7.59 -3.03
N GLU A 110 -9.42 7.32 -3.42
CA GLU A 110 -9.08 6.24 -4.37
C GLU A 110 -9.19 4.83 -3.75
N PHE A 111 -9.24 4.72 -2.42
CA PHE A 111 -9.18 3.43 -1.72
C PHE A 111 -10.54 2.74 -1.52
N ALA A 112 -11.63 3.32 -2.02
CA ALA A 112 -12.97 2.74 -1.89
C ALA A 112 -13.17 1.43 -2.71
N SER A 113 -12.23 1.10 -3.61
CA SER A 113 -12.37 -0.03 -4.55
C SER A 113 -11.45 -1.23 -4.27
N ILE A 114 -10.65 -1.19 -3.21
CA ILE A 114 -9.84 -2.33 -2.76
C ILE A 114 -10.59 -2.98 -1.59
N GLN A 115 -11.63 -3.75 -1.90
CA GLN A 115 -12.34 -4.62 -0.97
C GLN A 115 -12.50 -6.01 -1.55
#